data_AF-A0AA39UHG9-F1
#
_entry.id   AF-A0AA39UHG9-F1
#
_cell.length_a   1.000
_cell.length_b   1.000
_cell.length_c   1.000
_cell.angle_alpha   90.00
_cell.angle_beta   90.00
_cell.angle_gamma   90.00
#
_symmetry.space_group_name_H-M   'P 1'
#
loop_
_entity.id
_entity.type
_entity.pdbx_description
1 polymer ?
#
loop_
_entity_poly.entity_id
_entity_poly.type
_entity_poly.pdbx_seq_one_letter_code
_entity_poly.pdbx_strand_id
1 'polypeptide(L)'
;MSNSTMTPQLAETAAYLSCVARSNRDPDMQGYAVRLSTFIANVMLAILVKWSHDEVTESVGVMLLQVYSILLVTFIGMSRGNLSMADAHFALSITVSPLSIYFLYSTLRVCLKKRNSLYERLGKSKIMVGALTTLMLVLWIVLDLLIYFANVFEGETCASPTFIGWFFYRSVTAAKALEITIYFLPMLPLCYLIYALRHFSDIRNEYRRHMKKVIPWHSFRWVQTTWFALRSFFVSQWIVITRSHP
;
A
#
# COMPACT_ATOMS: atom_id res chain seq x y z
N MET A 1 -28.60 -13.37 -29.81
CA MET A 1 -27.46 -12.66 -29.20
C MET A 1 -28.01 -11.39 -28.58
N SER A 2 -28.15 -11.38 -27.26
CA SER A 2 -28.73 -10.26 -26.51
C SER A 2 -27.75 -9.09 -26.54
N ASN A 3 -28.08 -8.02 -27.27
CA ASN A 3 -27.50 -6.70 -27.06
C ASN A 3 -28.01 -6.20 -25.71
N SER A 4 -27.27 -6.49 -24.65
CA SER A 4 -27.48 -5.85 -23.36
C SER A 4 -27.31 -4.35 -23.56
N THR A 5 -28.40 -3.61 -23.42
CA THR A 5 -28.44 -2.15 -23.33
C THR A 5 -27.56 -1.71 -22.17
N MET A 6 -26.31 -1.37 -22.47
CA MET A 6 -25.39 -0.77 -21.53
C MET A 6 -26.06 0.52 -21.01
N THR A 7 -26.21 0.64 -19.69
CA THR A 7 -26.80 1.86 -19.12
C THR A 7 -25.96 3.07 -19.55
N PRO A 8 -26.57 4.26 -19.73
CA PRO A 8 -25.85 5.44 -20.22
C PRO A 8 -24.61 5.79 -19.37
N GLN A 9 -24.70 5.59 -18.06
CA GLN A 9 -23.59 5.79 -17.11
C GLN A 9 -22.42 4.82 -17.32
N LEU A 10 -22.73 3.57 -17.69
CA LEU A 10 -21.72 2.55 -17.93
C LEU A 10 -21.02 2.78 -19.27
N ALA A 11 -21.74 3.28 -20.28
CA ALA A 11 -21.16 3.70 -21.56
C ALA A 11 -20.22 4.91 -21.40
N GLU A 12 -20.62 5.92 -20.61
CA GLU A 12 -19.78 7.06 -20.23
C GLU A 12 -18.51 6.62 -19.51
N THR A 13 -18.65 5.73 -18.52
CA THR A 13 -17.52 5.15 -17.79
C THR A 13 -16.55 4.41 -18.74
N ALA A 14 -17.08 3.59 -19.65
CA ALA A 14 -16.26 2.85 -20.61
C ALA A 14 -15.52 3.80 -21.58
N ALA A 15 -16.18 4.87 -22.04
CA ALA A 15 -15.56 5.88 -22.88
C ALA A 15 -14.40 6.57 -22.16
N TYR A 16 -14.58 6.97 -20.90
CA TYR A 16 -13.53 7.58 -20.09
C TYR A 16 -12.36 6.60 -19.82
N LEU A 17 -12.63 5.34 -19.46
CA LEU A 17 -11.57 4.32 -19.32
C LEU A 17 -10.78 4.15 -20.62
N SER A 18 -11.47 4.13 -21.77
CA SER A 18 -10.81 4.00 -23.08
C SER A 18 -9.91 5.20 -23.39
N CYS A 19 -10.30 6.39 -22.95
CA CYS A 19 -9.51 7.61 -23.08
C CYS A 19 -8.23 7.53 -22.24
N VAL A 20 -8.35 7.19 -20.94
CA VAL A 20 -7.19 6.97 -20.05
C VAL A 20 -6.28 5.86 -20.58
N ALA A 21 -6.84 4.81 -21.20
CA ALA A 21 -6.05 3.73 -21.76
C ALA A 21 -5.23 4.14 -22.98
N ARG A 22 -5.69 5.13 -23.76
CA ARG A 22 -5.01 5.68 -24.95
C ARG A 22 -4.05 6.82 -24.63
N SER A 23 -4.20 7.44 -23.46
CA SER A 23 -3.32 8.52 -23.00
C SER A 23 -1.86 8.06 -22.94
N ASN A 24 -0.95 8.99 -23.25
CA ASN A 24 0.48 8.71 -23.28
C ASN A 24 0.98 8.28 -21.91
N ARG A 25 1.93 7.34 -21.86
CA ARG A 25 2.48 6.82 -20.60
C ARG A 25 3.97 7.00 -20.60
N ASP A 26 4.45 7.79 -19.65
CA ASP A 26 5.88 7.93 -19.46
C ASP A 26 6.46 6.60 -18.90
N PRO A 27 7.35 5.91 -19.62
CA PRO A 27 7.96 4.67 -19.16
C PRO A 27 8.86 4.88 -17.93
N ASP A 28 9.36 6.08 -17.69
CA ASP A 28 10.20 6.39 -16.52
C ASP A 28 9.33 6.57 -15.27
N MET A 29 8.12 7.11 -15.40
CA MET A 29 7.16 7.20 -14.29
C MET A 29 6.42 5.89 -14.04
N GLN A 30 5.90 5.28 -15.10
CA GLN A 30 5.03 4.10 -15.02
C GLN A 30 5.78 2.78 -15.22
N GLY A 31 7.11 2.83 -15.33
CA GLY A 31 7.96 1.68 -15.59
C GLY A 31 7.82 0.57 -14.56
N TYR A 32 8.18 -0.65 -14.97
CA TYR A 32 8.14 -1.83 -14.12
C TYR A 32 8.95 -1.63 -12.82
N ALA A 33 10.13 -0.99 -12.92
CA ALA A 33 10.99 -0.74 -11.78
C ALA A 33 10.34 0.17 -10.72
N VAL A 34 9.66 1.25 -11.14
CA VAL A 34 8.96 2.16 -10.22
C VAL A 34 7.79 1.45 -9.53
N ARG A 35 7.02 0.66 -10.28
CA ARG A 35 5.90 -0.12 -9.73
C ARG A 35 6.38 -1.15 -8.72
N LEU A 36 7.43 -1.91 -9.05
CA LEU A 36 7.99 -2.95 -8.20
C LEU A 36 8.63 -2.36 -6.93
N SER A 37 9.42 -1.29 -7.07
CA SER A 37 10.06 -0.63 -5.92
C SER A 37 9.03 -0.02 -4.97
N THR A 38 7.99 0.64 -5.50
CA THR A 38 6.88 1.17 -4.71
C THR A 38 6.13 0.05 -3.98
N PHE A 39 5.90 -1.08 -4.63
CA PHE A 39 5.30 -2.25 -4.00
C PHE A 39 6.17 -2.77 -2.84
N ILE A 40 7.45 -3.01 -3.08
CA ILE A 40 8.39 -3.52 -2.07
C ILE A 40 8.46 -2.54 -0.88
N ALA A 41 8.62 -1.24 -1.13
CA ALA A 41 8.70 -0.22 -0.09
C ALA A 41 7.43 -0.20 0.78
N ASN A 42 6.25 -0.25 0.17
CA ASN A 42 4.98 -0.29 0.91
C ASN A 42 4.81 -1.57 1.73
N VAL A 43 5.26 -2.73 1.23
CA VAL A 43 5.24 -4.00 1.98
C VAL A 43 6.19 -3.92 3.18
N MET A 44 7.42 -3.43 2.99
CA MET A 44 8.40 -3.29 4.07
C MET A 44 7.89 -2.32 5.15
N LEU A 45 7.36 -1.16 4.75
CA LEU A 45 6.76 -0.20 5.67
C LEU A 45 5.56 -0.78 6.43
N ALA A 46 4.70 -1.56 5.75
CA ALA A 46 3.57 -2.20 6.40
C ALA A 46 4.02 -3.23 7.45
N ILE A 47 5.07 -4.01 7.16
CA ILE A 47 5.69 -4.92 8.12
C ILE A 47 6.24 -4.15 9.32
N LEU A 48 7.02 -3.08 9.08
CA LEU A 48 7.59 -2.24 10.13
C LEU A 48 6.51 -1.65 11.03
N VAL A 49 5.47 -1.03 10.46
CA VAL A 49 4.38 -0.42 11.24
C VAL A 49 3.61 -1.46 12.05
N LYS A 50 3.37 -2.65 11.48
CA LYS A 50 2.58 -3.69 12.14
C LYS A 50 3.36 -4.39 13.25
N TRP A 51 4.61 -4.73 13.00
CA TRP A 51 5.44 -5.59 13.87
C TRP A 51 6.44 -4.82 14.73
N SER A 52 6.62 -3.51 14.53
CA SER A 52 7.42 -2.70 15.45
C SER A 52 6.77 -2.67 16.84
N HIS A 53 7.59 -2.96 17.85
CA HIS A 53 7.24 -2.82 19.25
C HIS A 53 7.45 -1.39 19.78
N ASP A 54 8.22 -0.58 19.05
CA ASP A 54 8.60 0.78 19.44
C ASP A 54 7.69 1.83 18.78
N GLU A 55 7.93 3.10 19.10
CA GLU A 55 7.22 4.22 18.48
C GLU A 55 7.38 4.20 16.95
N VAL A 56 6.24 4.13 16.25
CA VAL A 56 6.21 4.04 14.77
C VAL A 56 6.13 5.41 14.08
N THR A 57 6.33 6.48 14.84
CA THR A 57 6.14 7.87 14.39
C THR A 57 6.98 8.19 13.16
N GLU A 58 8.24 7.76 13.13
CA GLU A 58 9.14 8.01 12.00
C GLU A 58 8.71 7.24 10.75
N SER A 59 8.39 5.95 10.88
CA SER A 59 7.91 5.12 9.76
C SER A 59 6.61 5.66 9.15
N VAL A 60 5.68 6.12 10.00
CA VAL A 60 4.44 6.78 9.55
C VAL A 60 4.77 8.13 8.91
N GLY A 61 5.71 8.89 9.47
CA GLY A 61 6.17 10.17 8.92
C GLY A 61 6.78 10.05 7.53
N VAL A 62 7.66 9.07 7.30
CA VAL A 62 8.26 8.78 5.99
C VAL A 62 7.19 8.45 4.96
N MET A 63 6.21 7.62 5.34
CA MET A 63 5.11 7.26 4.46
C MET A 63 4.25 8.47 4.09
N LEU A 64 3.86 9.29 5.08
CA LEU A 64 3.08 10.49 4.83
C LEU A 64 3.87 11.47 3.95
N LEU A 65 5.14 11.71 4.25
CA LEU A 65 6.01 12.57 3.45
C LEU A 65 6.10 12.11 2.00
N GLN A 66 6.23 10.80 1.76
CA GLN A 66 6.23 10.22 0.42
C GLN A 66 4.91 10.51 -0.31
N VAL A 67 3.77 10.27 0.34
CA VAL A 67 2.44 10.55 -0.25
C VAL A 67 2.29 12.03 -0.58
N TYR A 68 2.58 12.91 0.36
CA TYR A 68 2.44 14.35 0.18
C TYR A 68 3.36 14.89 -0.93
N SER A 69 4.58 14.37 -1.03
CA SER A 69 5.52 14.75 -2.09
C SER A 69 4.98 14.38 -3.47
N ILE A 70 4.42 13.17 -3.62
CA ILE A 70 3.82 12.72 -4.88
C ILE A 70 2.59 13.58 -5.23
N LEU A 71 1.70 13.83 -4.28
CA LEU A 71 0.51 14.67 -4.50
C LEU A 71 0.89 16.10 -4.92
N LEU A 72 1.89 16.70 -4.26
CA LEU A 72 2.37 18.05 -4.58
C LEU A 72 2.99 18.10 -5.98
N VAL A 73 3.88 17.16 -6.31
CA VAL A 73 4.52 17.11 -7.64
C VAL A 73 3.48 16.86 -8.74
N THR A 74 2.48 16.01 -8.47
CA THR A 74 1.39 15.74 -9.42
C THR A 74 0.58 17.01 -9.67
N PHE A 75 0.20 17.74 -8.63
CA PHE A 75 -0.51 19.00 -8.75
C PHE A 75 0.27 20.06 -9.54
N ILE A 76 1.57 20.21 -9.26
CA ILE A 76 2.45 21.14 -9.99
C ILE A 76 2.61 20.71 -11.45
N GLY A 77 2.80 19.40 -11.71
CA GLY A 77 2.94 18.84 -13.05
C GLY A 77 1.70 19.06 -13.90
N MET A 78 0.51 18.80 -13.33
CA MET A 78 -0.77 19.13 -13.94
C MET A 78 -0.89 20.62 -14.21
N SER A 79 -0.58 21.49 -13.25
CA SER A 79 -0.70 22.95 -13.42
C SER A 79 0.21 23.51 -14.52
N ARG A 80 1.26 22.79 -14.90
CA ARG A 80 2.18 23.16 -15.98
C ARG A 80 1.83 22.52 -17.32
N GLY A 81 0.82 21.66 -17.40
CA GLY A 81 0.49 20.91 -18.63
C GLY A 81 1.54 19.86 -19.01
N ASN A 82 2.46 19.51 -18.11
CA ASN A 82 3.60 18.63 -18.39
C ASN A 82 3.33 17.15 -18.05
N LEU A 83 2.09 16.82 -17.66
CA LEU A 83 1.72 15.50 -17.18
C LEU A 83 0.60 14.98 -18.07
N SER A 84 0.66 13.72 -18.50
CA SER A 84 -0.46 13.09 -19.21
C SER A 84 -1.57 12.70 -18.22
N MET A 85 -2.76 12.45 -18.75
CA MET A 85 -3.88 11.99 -17.95
C MET A 85 -3.59 10.63 -17.29
N ALA A 86 -2.97 9.70 -18.01
CA ALA A 86 -2.58 8.40 -17.47
C ALA A 86 -1.52 8.52 -16.37
N ASP A 87 -0.52 9.41 -16.54
CA ASP A 87 0.53 9.64 -15.55
C ASP A 87 -0.04 10.28 -14.28
N ALA A 88 -1.01 11.19 -14.41
CA ALA A 88 -1.70 11.79 -13.27
C ALA A 88 -2.51 10.75 -12.47
N HIS A 89 -3.30 9.91 -13.16
CA HIS A 89 -4.04 8.81 -12.51
C HIS A 89 -3.10 7.81 -11.86
N PHE A 90 -1.96 7.50 -12.49
CA PHE A 90 -0.95 6.60 -11.94
C PHE A 90 -0.32 7.18 -10.67
N ALA A 91 0.14 8.44 -10.73
CA ALA A 91 0.76 9.13 -9.60
C ALA A 91 -0.18 9.24 -8.40
N LEU A 92 -1.47 9.50 -8.63
CA LEU A 92 -2.46 9.45 -7.56
C LEU A 92 -2.64 8.02 -7.04
N SER A 93 -2.78 7.04 -7.92
CA SER A 93 -3.04 5.63 -7.55
C SER A 93 -1.93 5.02 -6.69
N ILE A 94 -0.65 5.34 -6.94
CA ILE A 94 0.47 4.83 -6.13
C ILE A 94 0.44 5.36 -4.69
N THR A 95 -0.21 6.51 -4.43
CA THR A 95 -0.38 7.02 -3.07
C THR A 95 -1.47 6.28 -2.29
N VAL A 96 -2.43 5.66 -2.99
CA VAL A 96 -3.52 4.86 -2.41
C VAL A 96 -3.02 3.44 -2.13
N SER A 97 -2.07 3.32 -1.20
CA SER A 97 -1.52 2.04 -0.78
C SER A 97 -2.37 1.38 0.32
N PRO A 98 -2.27 0.05 0.52
CA PRO A 98 -2.89 -0.64 1.65
C PRO A 98 -2.54 -0.02 3.01
N LEU A 99 -1.32 0.51 3.14
CA LEU A 99 -0.86 1.17 4.36
C LEU A 99 -1.54 2.53 4.55
N SER A 100 -1.68 3.31 3.49
CA SER A 100 -2.41 4.59 3.47
C SER A 100 -3.87 4.38 3.91
N ILE A 101 -4.52 3.34 3.36
CA ILE A 101 -5.89 2.96 3.70
C ILE A 101 -5.96 2.51 5.18
N TYR A 102 -4.97 1.77 5.66
CA TYR A 102 -4.89 1.38 7.07
C TYR A 102 -4.79 2.59 8.00
N PHE A 103 -4.04 3.63 7.63
CA PHE A 103 -3.99 4.88 8.41
C PHE A 103 -5.32 5.61 8.41
N LEU A 104 -6.01 5.67 7.27
CA LEU A 104 -7.35 6.27 7.18
C LEU A 104 -8.37 5.52 8.03
N TYR A 105 -8.42 4.20 7.90
CA TYR A 105 -9.24 3.34 8.74
C TYR A 105 -8.93 3.53 10.22
N SER A 106 -7.64 3.62 10.54
CA SER A 106 -7.17 3.82 11.90
C SER A 106 -7.62 5.14 12.49
N THR A 107 -7.53 6.21 11.71
CA THR A 107 -7.97 7.56 12.06
C THR A 107 -9.48 7.60 12.24
N LEU A 108 -10.24 7.00 11.31
CA LEU A 108 -11.69 6.89 11.42
C LEU A 108 -12.12 6.16 12.70
N ARG A 109 -11.48 5.04 13.05
CA ARG A 109 -11.75 4.34 14.31
C ARG A 109 -11.56 5.24 15.53
N VAL A 110 -10.51 6.04 15.54
CA VAL A 110 -10.24 6.97 16.65
C VAL A 110 -11.27 8.10 16.71
N CYS A 111 -11.67 8.66 15.55
CA CYS A 111 -12.78 9.63 15.49
C CYS A 111 -14.09 9.03 16.02
N LEU A 112 -14.32 7.73 15.79
CA LEU A 112 -15.45 6.96 16.35
C LEU A 112 -15.24 6.54 17.81
N LYS A 113 -14.24 7.09 18.52
CA LYS A 113 -13.88 6.77 19.91
C LYS A 113 -13.59 5.29 20.16
N LYS A 114 -13.19 4.54 19.13
CA LYS A 114 -12.78 3.14 19.26
C LYS A 114 -11.28 3.03 19.51
N ARG A 115 -10.90 2.01 20.28
CA ARG A 115 -9.51 1.72 20.59
C ARG A 115 -8.75 1.27 19.33
N ASN A 116 -7.51 1.72 19.19
CA ASN A 116 -6.68 1.41 18.03
C ASN A 116 -5.19 1.33 18.41
N SER A 117 -4.57 0.18 18.13
CA SER A 117 -3.17 -0.09 18.46
C SER A 117 -2.18 0.86 17.77
N LEU A 118 -2.48 1.33 16.54
CA LEU A 118 -1.60 2.28 15.84
C LEU A 118 -1.49 3.59 16.61
N TYR A 119 -2.63 4.16 17.00
CA TYR A 119 -2.67 5.44 17.73
C TYR A 119 -2.16 5.32 19.15
N GLU A 120 -2.18 4.14 19.77
CA GLU A 120 -1.50 3.92 21.04
C GLU A 120 0.02 4.09 20.90
N ARG A 121 0.60 3.58 19.79
CA ARG A 121 2.04 3.61 19.48
C ARG A 121 2.56 4.92 18.87
N LEU A 122 1.68 5.86 18.51
CA LEU A 122 2.04 7.16 17.93
C LEU A 122 2.46 8.23 18.96
N GLY A 123 2.50 7.89 20.25
CA GLY A 123 3.02 8.76 21.31
C GLY A 123 2.39 10.16 21.33
N LYS A 124 3.22 11.21 21.26
CA LYS A 124 2.75 12.61 21.27
C LYS A 124 2.22 13.10 19.91
N SER A 125 2.55 12.40 18.81
CA SER A 125 2.26 12.85 17.44
C SER A 125 0.88 12.43 16.92
N LYS A 126 0.04 11.81 17.76
CA LYS A 126 -1.29 11.28 17.41
C LYS A 126 -2.18 12.29 16.69
N ILE A 127 -2.24 13.52 17.20
CA ILE A 127 -3.11 14.58 16.65
C ILE A 127 -2.61 15.01 15.27
N MET A 128 -1.30 15.24 15.13
CA MET A 128 -0.69 15.66 13.87
C MET A 128 -0.82 14.57 12.81
N VAL A 129 -0.54 13.31 13.15
CA VAL A 129 -0.69 12.17 12.23
C VAL A 129 -2.16 12.00 11.82
N GLY A 130 -3.11 12.18 12.73
CA GLY A 130 -4.52 12.15 12.39
C GLY A 130 -4.93 13.27 11.44
N ALA A 131 -4.52 14.51 11.71
CA ALA A 131 -4.79 15.64 10.84
C ALA A 131 -4.19 15.44 9.44
N LEU A 132 -2.93 15.00 9.35
CA LEU A 132 -2.26 14.71 8.08
C LEU A 132 -2.91 13.52 7.36
N THR A 133 -3.37 12.50 8.07
CA THR A 133 -4.05 11.37 7.43
C THR A 133 -5.42 11.80 6.87
N THR A 134 -6.16 12.64 7.59
CA THR A 134 -7.44 13.19 7.11
C THR A 134 -7.24 14.14 5.92
N LEU A 135 -6.23 15.02 5.99
CA LEU A 135 -5.91 15.92 4.88
C LEU A 135 -5.50 15.15 3.62
N MET A 136 -4.79 14.03 3.76
CA MET A 136 -4.45 13.15 2.64
C MET A 136 -5.71 12.65 1.90
N LEU A 137 -6.77 12.25 2.61
CA LEU A 137 -8.03 11.84 1.99
C LEU A 137 -8.69 12.99 1.22
N VAL A 138 -8.69 14.19 1.80
CA VAL A 138 -9.24 15.38 1.15
C VAL A 138 -8.47 15.67 -0.14
N LEU A 139 -7.14 15.66 -0.10
CA LEU A 139 -6.29 15.88 -1.27
C LEU A 139 -6.48 14.80 -2.33
N TRP A 140 -6.68 13.54 -1.94
CA TRP A 140 -7.00 12.48 -2.91
C TRP A 140 -8.29 12.77 -3.66
N ILE A 141 -9.36 13.13 -2.95
CA ILE A 141 -10.65 13.44 -3.59
C ILE A 141 -10.52 14.66 -4.49
N VAL A 142 -9.89 15.73 -3.99
CA VAL A 142 -9.70 16.97 -4.75
C VAL A 142 -8.88 16.72 -6.01
N LEU A 143 -7.73 16.03 -5.89
CA LEU A 143 -6.86 15.78 -7.03
C LEU A 143 -7.49 14.81 -8.04
N ASP A 144 -8.22 13.79 -7.57
CA ASP A 144 -8.96 12.87 -8.45
C ASP A 144 -10.06 13.59 -9.24
N LEU A 145 -10.81 14.47 -8.59
CA LEU A 145 -11.80 15.33 -9.24
C LEU A 145 -11.12 16.28 -10.23
N LEU A 146 -10.01 16.90 -9.84
CA LEU A 146 -9.24 17.75 -10.76
C LEU A 146 -8.80 16.96 -11.99
N ILE A 147 -8.23 15.77 -11.83
CA ILE A 147 -7.82 14.93 -12.97
C ILE A 147 -9.02 14.55 -13.85
N TYR A 148 -10.17 14.26 -13.24
CA TYR A 148 -11.39 13.86 -13.97
C TYR A 148 -12.04 15.01 -14.75
N PHE A 149 -12.06 16.21 -14.17
CA PHE A 149 -12.74 17.38 -14.74
C PHE A 149 -11.81 18.34 -15.49
N ALA A 150 -10.49 18.23 -15.34
CA ALA A 150 -9.53 19.15 -15.94
C ALA A 150 -9.36 18.93 -17.44
N ASN A 151 -9.44 20.03 -18.19
CA ASN A 151 -9.03 20.12 -19.59
C ASN A 151 -7.56 20.57 -19.74
N VAL A 152 -6.71 20.21 -18.78
CA VAL A 152 -5.31 20.69 -18.71
C VAL A 152 -4.34 19.72 -19.41
N PHE A 153 -4.83 18.57 -19.85
CA PHE A 153 -4.06 17.56 -20.58
C PHE A 153 -4.08 17.88 -22.09
N GLU A 154 -3.01 18.50 -22.60
CA GLU A 154 -2.92 18.90 -24.01
C GLU A 154 -3.11 17.69 -24.94
N GLY A 155 -4.10 17.78 -25.84
CA GLY A 155 -4.41 16.73 -26.82
C GLY A 155 -5.26 15.57 -26.29
N GLU A 156 -5.65 15.58 -25.01
CA GLU A 156 -6.38 14.49 -24.36
C GLU A 156 -7.76 14.97 -23.84
N THR A 157 -8.71 15.22 -24.75
CA THR A 157 -10.09 15.57 -24.38
C THR A 157 -10.96 14.31 -24.27
N CYS A 158 -11.31 13.91 -23.06
CA CYS A 158 -12.26 12.82 -22.81
C CYS A 158 -13.70 13.33 -22.79
N ALA A 159 -14.65 12.51 -23.27
CA ALA A 159 -16.06 12.89 -23.34
C ALA A 159 -16.75 12.90 -21.97
N SER A 160 -17.62 13.92 -21.80
CA SER A 160 -18.62 14.16 -20.74
C SER A 160 -18.15 13.99 -19.30
N PRO A 161 -17.63 15.06 -18.66
CA PRO A 161 -17.34 15.04 -17.25
C PRO A 161 -18.62 15.28 -16.45
N THR A 162 -19.30 14.21 -16.01
CA THR A 162 -20.40 14.31 -15.04
C THR A 162 -19.96 13.80 -13.67
N PHE A 163 -20.51 14.36 -12.60
CA PHE A 163 -20.23 13.88 -11.24
C PHE A 163 -20.71 12.44 -11.03
N ILE A 164 -21.81 12.06 -11.70
CA ILE A 164 -22.33 10.69 -11.68
C ILE A 164 -21.35 9.76 -12.42
N GLY A 165 -20.88 10.15 -13.60
CA GLY A 165 -19.86 9.42 -14.35
C GLY A 165 -18.58 9.22 -13.56
N TRP A 166 -18.11 10.24 -12.84
CA TRP A 166 -16.97 10.15 -11.93
C TRP A 166 -17.18 9.09 -10.84
N PHE A 167 -18.34 9.08 -10.18
CA PHE A 167 -18.65 8.11 -9.14
C PHE A 167 -18.68 6.67 -9.66
N PHE A 168 -19.29 6.45 -10.83
CA PHE A 168 -19.29 5.13 -11.48
C PHE A 168 -17.89 4.70 -11.92
N TYR A 169 -17.11 5.61 -12.51
CA TYR A 169 -15.71 5.37 -12.85
C TYR A 169 -14.89 4.94 -11.64
N ARG A 170 -14.99 5.66 -10.52
CA ARG A 170 -14.28 5.32 -9.27
C ARG A 170 -14.75 4.01 -8.67
N SER A 171 -16.05 3.71 -8.76
CA SER A 171 -16.60 2.43 -8.30
C SER A 171 -16.10 1.25 -9.12
N VAL A 172 -16.08 1.37 -10.45
CA VAL A 172 -15.59 0.32 -11.36
C VAL A 172 -14.09 0.08 -11.18
N THR A 173 -13.29 1.14 -11.10
CA THR A 173 -11.84 1.03 -10.89
C THR A 173 -11.51 0.43 -9.52
N ALA A 174 -12.22 0.81 -8.46
CA ALA A 174 -12.08 0.20 -7.14
C ALA A 174 -12.45 -1.29 -7.13
N ALA A 175 -13.55 -1.67 -7.77
CA ALA A 175 -13.96 -3.08 -7.88
C ALA A 175 -12.91 -3.91 -8.62
N LYS A 176 -12.34 -3.39 -9.71
CA LYS A 176 -11.27 -4.05 -10.47
C LYS A 176 -9.98 -4.17 -9.66
N ALA A 177 -9.60 -3.15 -8.90
CA ALA A 177 -8.45 -3.21 -8.01
C ALA A 177 -8.63 -4.29 -6.93
N LEU A 178 -9.84 -4.43 -6.37
CA LEU A 178 -10.17 -5.45 -5.37
C LEU A 178 -10.09 -6.85 -5.98
N GLU A 179 -10.65 -7.06 -7.17
CA GLU A 179 -10.58 -8.32 -7.91
C GLU A 179 -9.11 -8.75 -8.12
N ILE A 180 -8.26 -7.86 -8.62
CA ILE A 180 -6.82 -8.12 -8.79
C ILE A 180 -6.17 -8.46 -7.45
N THR A 181 -6.46 -7.70 -6.39
CA THR A 181 -5.86 -7.91 -5.06
C THR A 181 -6.17 -9.31 -4.51
N ILE A 182 -7.38 -9.84 -4.74
CA ILE A 182 -7.75 -11.20 -4.32
C ILE A 182 -6.85 -12.25 -4.97
N TYR A 183 -6.50 -12.09 -6.25
CA TYR A 183 -5.58 -12.99 -6.95
C TYR A 183 -4.14 -12.91 -6.46
N PHE A 184 -3.71 -11.76 -5.92
CA PHE A 184 -2.38 -11.60 -5.33
C PHE A 184 -2.29 -12.06 -3.87
N LEU A 185 -3.40 -12.18 -3.16
CA LEU A 185 -3.46 -12.67 -1.79
C LEU A 185 -2.77 -14.05 -1.59
N PRO A 186 -2.96 -15.06 -2.46
CA PRO A 186 -2.27 -16.35 -2.34
C PRO A 186 -0.77 -16.30 -2.66
N MET A 187 -0.24 -15.20 -3.24
CA MET A 187 1.20 -15.01 -3.43
C MET A 187 1.89 -14.53 -2.14
N LEU A 188 1.17 -13.92 -1.20
CA LEU A 188 1.74 -13.42 0.06
C LEU A 188 2.40 -14.52 0.92
N PRO A 189 1.82 -15.72 1.08
CA PRO A 189 2.49 -16.85 1.74
C PRO A 189 3.80 -17.25 1.05
N LEU A 190 3.86 -17.18 -0.29
CA LEU A 190 5.07 -17.48 -1.05
C LEU A 190 6.17 -16.44 -0.78
N CYS A 191 5.81 -15.15 -0.80
CA CYS A 191 6.73 -14.06 -0.47
C CYS A 191 7.21 -14.15 0.99
N TYR A 192 6.32 -14.49 1.93
CA TYR A 192 6.68 -14.74 3.32
C TYR A 192 7.64 -15.92 3.44
N LEU A 193 7.40 -17.00 2.71
CA LEU A 193 8.27 -18.18 2.71
C LEU A 193 9.65 -17.86 2.14
N ILE A 194 9.74 -17.09 1.06
CA ILE A 194 11.01 -16.60 0.51
C ILE A 194 11.74 -15.70 1.52
N TYR A 195 11.03 -14.77 2.18
CA TYR A 195 11.60 -13.92 3.22
C TYR A 195 12.13 -14.73 4.40
N ALA A 196 11.32 -15.67 4.90
CA ALA A 196 11.64 -16.58 5.98
C ALA A 196 12.87 -17.44 5.65
N LEU A 197 12.97 -17.95 4.42
CA LEU A 197 14.12 -18.73 3.96
C LEU A 197 15.38 -17.85 3.85
N ARG A 198 15.26 -16.64 3.29
CA ARG A 198 16.39 -15.72 3.11
C ARG A 198 16.96 -15.24 4.45
N HIS A 199 16.10 -14.90 5.40
CA HIS A 199 16.49 -14.41 6.72
C HIS A 199 16.53 -15.52 7.77
N PHE A 200 16.42 -16.79 7.37
CA PHE A 200 16.46 -17.93 8.28
C PHE A 200 17.72 -17.93 9.14
N SER A 201 18.87 -17.61 8.53
CA SER A 201 20.15 -17.53 9.24
C SER A 201 20.15 -16.41 10.28
N ASP A 202 19.65 -15.23 9.92
CA ASP A 202 19.66 -14.05 10.79
C ASP A 202 18.69 -14.17 11.96
N ILE A 203 17.45 -14.62 11.70
CA ILE A 203 16.43 -14.89 12.74
C ILE A 203 16.92 -15.96 13.71
N ARG A 204 17.55 -17.03 13.19
CA ARG A 204 18.16 -18.08 14.00
C ARG A 204 19.33 -17.55 14.84
N ASN A 205 20.19 -16.71 14.25
CA ASN A 205 21.36 -16.14 14.93
C ASN A 205 20.93 -15.17 16.03
N GLU A 206 19.87 -14.38 15.80
CA GLU A 206 19.27 -13.51 16.81
C GLU A 206 18.69 -14.32 17.98
N TYR A 207 17.89 -15.36 17.70
CA TYR A 207 17.37 -16.25 18.76
C TYR A 207 18.49 -16.93 19.57
N ARG A 208 19.58 -17.33 18.90
CA ARG A 208 20.75 -17.94 19.55
C ARG A 208 21.50 -16.96 20.46
N ARG A 209 21.47 -15.65 20.19
CA ARG A 209 22.07 -14.63 21.08
C ARG A 209 21.33 -14.53 22.41
N HIS A 210 20.02 -14.69 22.40
CA HIS A 210 19.16 -14.56 23.59
C HIS A 210 18.98 -15.86 24.38
N MET A 211 19.41 -17.02 23.85
CA MET A 211 19.27 -18.32 24.48
C MET A 211 20.64 -18.96 24.82
N LYS A 212 20.72 -19.70 25.94
CA LYS A 212 21.96 -20.36 26.39
C LYS A 212 22.50 -21.34 25.32
N LYS A 213 23.83 -21.41 25.18
CA LYS A 213 24.51 -22.31 24.22
C LYS A 213 24.11 -23.78 24.47
N VAL A 214 23.69 -24.47 23.42
CA VAL A 214 23.32 -25.90 23.45
C VAL A 214 24.57 -26.76 23.25
N ILE A 215 24.76 -27.79 24.09
CA ILE A 215 25.87 -28.74 24.00
C ILE A 215 25.60 -29.74 22.85
N PRO A 216 26.49 -29.88 21.86
CA PRO A 216 26.27 -30.75 20.71
C PRO A 216 26.47 -32.23 21.05
N TRP A 217 25.62 -33.09 20.47
CA TRP A 217 25.72 -34.54 20.51
C TRP A 217 26.76 -35.01 19.48
N HIS A 218 27.63 -35.92 19.90
CA HIS A 218 28.77 -36.36 19.08
C HIS A 218 28.35 -37.14 17.82
N SER A 219 27.30 -37.97 17.92
CA SER A 219 26.90 -38.88 16.82
C SER A 219 25.74 -38.36 15.95
N PHE A 220 24.95 -37.39 16.45
CA PHE A 220 23.74 -36.89 15.76
C PHE A 220 23.71 -35.37 15.64
N ARG A 221 24.90 -34.75 15.55
CA ARG A 221 25.08 -33.31 15.51
C ARG A 221 24.23 -32.65 14.42
N TRP A 222 24.16 -33.24 13.23
CA TRP A 222 23.37 -32.71 12.11
C TRP A 222 21.86 -32.70 12.41
N VAL A 223 21.31 -33.81 12.89
CA VAL A 223 19.88 -33.93 13.24
C VAL A 223 19.53 -32.96 14.36
N GLN A 224 20.37 -32.89 15.40
CA GLN A 224 20.21 -31.96 16.50
C GLN A 224 20.25 -30.50 16.01
N THR A 225 21.22 -30.15 15.16
CA THR A 225 21.38 -28.77 14.66
C THR A 225 20.21 -28.34 13.79
N THR A 226 19.72 -29.23 12.91
CA THR A 226 18.55 -28.96 12.06
C THR A 226 17.27 -28.83 12.89
N TRP A 227 17.06 -29.73 13.85
CA TRP A 227 15.90 -29.68 14.75
C TRP A 227 15.90 -28.42 15.61
N PHE A 228 17.03 -28.06 16.22
CA PHE A 228 17.13 -26.81 17.00
C PHE A 228 16.99 -25.58 16.12
N ALA A 229 17.50 -25.59 14.88
CA ALA A 229 17.31 -24.48 13.95
C ALA A 229 15.83 -24.27 13.60
N LEU A 230 15.12 -25.34 13.22
CA LEU A 230 13.68 -25.29 12.94
C LEU A 230 12.90 -24.86 14.18
N ARG A 231 13.16 -25.49 15.34
CA ARG A 231 12.49 -25.13 16.60
C ARG A 231 12.76 -23.68 16.98
N SER A 232 13.99 -23.18 16.84
CA SER A 232 14.31 -21.77 17.12
C SER A 232 13.59 -20.81 16.19
N PHE A 233 13.44 -21.17 14.92
CA PHE A 233 12.69 -20.39 13.95
C PHE A 233 11.20 -20.35 14.29
N PHE A 234 10.56 -21.51 14.51
CA PHE A 234 9.14 -21.55 14.87
C PHE A 234 8.85 -20.89 16.22
N VAL A 235 9.69 -21.09 17.23
CA VAL A 235 9.52 -20.50 18.56
C VAL A 235 9.79 -18.99 18.52
N SER A 236 10.78 -18.50 17.77
CA SER A 236 10.99 -17.06 17.61
C SER A 236 9.80 -16.39 16.93
N GLN A 237 9.30 -16.96 15.82
CA GLN A 237 8.10 -16.45 15.15
C GLN A 237 6.86 -16.53 16.07
N TRP A 238 6.68 -17.65 16.79
CA TRP A 238 5.57 -17.85 17.71
C TRP A 238 5.60 -16.91 18.91
N ILE A 239 6.78 -16.67 19.51
CA ILE A 239 6.93 -15.72 20.62
C ILE A 239 6.63 -14.30 20.13
N VAL A 240 7.11 -13.92 18.95
CA VAL A 240 6.79 -12.62 18.37
C VAL A 240 5.28 -12.52 18.11
N ILE A 241 4.64 -13.53 17.50
CA ILE A 241 3.18 -13.53 17.23
C ILE A 241 2.34 -13.49 18.52
N THR A 242 2.69 -14.28 19.53
CA THR A 242 1.90 -14.40 20.78
C THR A 242 2.17 -13.27 21.77
N ARG A 243 3.35 -12.65 21.76
CA ARG A 243 3.63 -11.45 22.58
C ARG A 243 3.29 -10.14 21.88
N SER A 244 3.14 -10.12 20.56
CA SER A 244 2.71 -8.92 19.80
C SER A 244 1.19 -8.68 19.80
N HIS A 245 0.41 -9.65 20.28
CA HIS A 245 -1.04 -9.58 20.42
C HIS A 245 -1.47 -9.98 21.85
N PRO A 246 -1.35 -9.08 22.84
CA PRO A 246 -2.11 -9.19 24.09
C PRO A 246 -3.61 -8.99 23.86
#